data_AF-A0A367M7H3-F1
#
_entry.id   AF-A0A367M7H3-F1
#
_cell.length_a   1.000
_cell.length_b   1.000
_cell.length_c   1.000
_cell.angle_alpha   90.00
_cell.angle_beta   90.00
_cell.angle_gamma   90.00
#
_symmetry.space_group_name_H-M   'P 1'
#
loop_
_entity.id
_entity.type
_entity.pdbx_description
1 polymer ?
#
loop_
_entity_poly.entity_id
_entity_poly.type
_entity_poly.pdbx_seq_one_letter_code
_entity_poly.pdbx_strand_id
1 'polypeptide(L)'
;MPSHITESRIHGGAYSSPAFAAIFSDTNQVRRWLDVERALAATQAEMGIIPHEAAREIDRAAQVERFDLTQLGRESLETGHLLVPTIRALARSCEGSWGEYVHYGVTTQDILDTGLMLQVKEAWGHALGLLH
;
A
#
# COMPACT_ATOMS: atom_id res chain seq x y z
N MET A 1 -17.15 24.09 -10.11
CA MET A 1 -16.92 23.35 -8.85
C MET A 1 -16.37 21.99 -9.23
N PRO A 2 -15.34 21.45 -8.57
CA PRO A 2 -14.86 20.10 -8.88
C PRO A 2 -15.97 19.06 -8.67
N SER A 3 -15.81 17.91 -9.32
CA SER A 3 -16.77 16.80 -9.28
C SER A 3 -16.92 16.24 -7.87
N HIS A 4 -15.83 16.25 -7.09
CA HIS A 4 -15.82 15.79 -5.70
C HIS A 4 -15.51 16.94 -4.73
N ILE A 5 -16.21 16.98 -3.59
CA ILE A 5 -16.13 18.11 -2.65
C ILE A 5 -14.75 18.27 -2.01
N THR A 6 -14.03 17.16 -1.80
CA THR A 6 -12.68 17.16 -1.21
C THR A 6 -11.63 17.80 -2.12
N GLU A 7 -11.91 17.92 -3.43
CA GLU A 7 -11.04 18.59 -4.39
C GLU A 7 -11.26 20.12 -4.43
N SER A 8 -12.29 20.63 -3.74
CA SER A 8 -12.59 22.05 -3.71
C SER A 8 -11.53 22.82 -2.95
N ARG A 9 -10.86 23.77 -3.60
CA ARG A 9 -9.89 24.68 -2.95
C ARG A 9 -10.52 25.62 -1.93
N ILE A 10 -11.85 25.79 -1.95
CA ILE A 10 -12.59 26.68 -1.05
C ILE A 10 -13.22 25.88 0.09
N HIS A 11 -13.80 24.70 -0.20
CA HIS A 11 -14.60 23.94 0.76
C HIS A 11 -13.96 22.63 1.23
N GLY A 12 -12.95 22.11 0.53
CA GLY A 12 -12.41 20.76 0.77
C GLY A 12 -11.85 20.57 2.19
N GLY A 13 -11.22 21.61 2.74
CA GLY A 13 -10.67 21.58 4.11
C GLY A 13 -11.73 21.46 5.22
N ALA A 14 -13.01 21.68 4.91
CA ALA A 14 -14.10 21.47 5.87
C ALA A 14 -14.52 19.99 6.00
N TYR A 15 -14.07 19.11 5.09
CA TYR A 15 -14.49 17.71 5.02
C TYR A 15 -13.41 16.70 5.44
N SER A 16 -12.20 17.17 5.77
CA SER A 16 -11.12 16.32 6.29
C SER A 16 -10.13 17.15 7.10
N SER A 17 -9.50 16.52 8.10
CA SER A 17 -8.37 17.12 8.82
C SER A 17 -7.04 16.75 8.14
N PRO A 18 -5.96 17.55 8.31
CA PRO A 18 -4.65 17.19 7.78
C PRO A 18 -4.16 15.79 8.20
N ALA A 19 -4.47 15.37 9.44
CA ALA A 19 -4.12 14.05 9.94
C ALA A 19 -4.86 12.93 9.19
N PHE A 20 -6.19 13.02 9.05
CA PHE A 20 -6.97 12.01 8.33
C PHE A 20 -6.65 12.00 6.83
N ALA A 21 -6.42 13.18 6.23
CA ALA A 21 -5.97 13.28 4.84
C ALA A 21 -4.63 12.57 4.60
N ALA A 22 -3.69 12.63 5.55
CA ALA A 22 -2.42 11.92 5.45
C ALA A 22 -2.60 10.40 5.60
N ILE A 23 -3.41 9.95 6.56
CA ILE A 23 -3.68 8.53 6.82
C ILE A 23 -4.31 7.86 5.60
N PHE A 24 -5.31 8.51 4.97
CA PHE A 24 -6.05 7.99 3.82
C PHE A 24 -5.51 8.49 2.47
N SER A 25 -4.26 8.97 2.43
CA SER A 25 -3.60 9.35 1.18
C SER A 25 -3.17 8.13 0.35
N ASP A 26 -3.08 8.29 -0.96
CA ASP A 26 -2.56 7.25 -1.88
C ASP A 26 -1.15 6.78 -1.48
N THR A 27 -0.31 7.70 -1.01
CA THR A 27 1.04 7.37 -0.52
C THR A 27 0.97 6.43 0.68
N ASN A 28 0.13 6.73 1.67
CA ASN A 28 0.01 5.87 2.83
C ASN A 28 -0.70 4.55 2.49
N GLN A 29 -1.66 4.56 1.58
CA GLN A 29 -2.31 3.35 1.08
C GLN A 29 -1.30 2.38 0.45
N VAL A 30 -0.48 2.86 -0.51
CA VAL A 30 0.57 2.04 -1.12
C VAL A 30 1.58 1.58 -0.07
N ARG A 31 1.97 2.45 0.87
CA ARG A 31 2.84 2.07 1.99
C ARG A 31 2.25 0.89 2.79
N ARG A 32 0.95 0.91 3.10
CA ARG A 32 0.31 -0.18 3.85
C ARG A 32 0.20 -1.46 3.05
N TRP A 33 -0.05 -1.40 1.75
CA TRP A 33 0.03 -2.60 0.91
C TRP A 33 1.44 -3.21 0.90
N LEU A 34 2.47 -2.37 0.80
CA LEU A 34 3.87 -2.80 0.87
C LEU A 34 4.20 -3.39 2.25
N ASP A 35 3.73 -2.80 3.34
CA ASP A 35 3.91 -3.36 4.70
C ASP A 35 3.30 -4.76 4.82
N VAL A 36 2.13 -4.99 4.20
CA VAL A 36 1.50 -6.32 4.18
C VAL A 36 2.30 -7.32 3.34
N GLU A 37 2.75 -6.94 2.14
CA GLU A 37 3.60 -7.80 1.29
C GLU A 37 4.91 -8.18 1.99
N ARG A 38 5.54 -7.24 2.73
CA ARG A 38 6.74 -7.50 3.52
C ARG A 38 6.47 -8.51 4.64
N ALA A 39 5.41 -8.29 5.41
CA ALA A 39 5.04 -9.18 6.50
C ALA A 39 4.65 -10.58 5.99
N LEU A 40 3.96 -10.65 4.85
CA LEU A 40 3.61 -11.88 4.17
C LEU A 40 4.88 -12.66 3.77
N ALA A 41 5.79 -12.03 3.04
CA ALA A 41 7.02 -12.67 2.58
C ALA A 41 7.89 -13.15 3.76
N ALA A 42 8.03 -12.32 4.80
CA ALA A 42 8.76 -12.70 6.02
C ALA A 42 8.14 -13.95 6.68
N THR A 43 6.81 -13.94 6.88
CA THR A 43 6.09 -15.07 7.49
C THR A 43 6.21 -16.33 6.64
N GLN A 44 6.09 -16.21 5.32
CA GLN A 44 6.25 -17.33 4.40
C GLN A 44 7.67 -17.91 4.43
N ALA A 45 8.70 -17.08 4.58
CA ALA A 45 10.08 -17.56 4.73
C ALA A 45 10.28 -18.30 6.07
N GLU A 46 9.73 -17.77 7.17
CA GLU A 46 9.76 -18.44 8.48
C GLU A 46 9.08 -19.81 8.44
N MET A 47 8.02 -19.95 7.64
CA MET A 47 7.30 -21.20 7.41
C MET A 47 7.98 -22.12 6.37
N GLY A 48 9.06 -21.69 5.71
CA GLY A 48 9.75 -22.44 4.67
C GLY A 48 8.99 -22.54 3.33
N ILE A 49 8.00 -21.66 3.10
CA ILE A 49 7.21 -21.60 1.85
C ILE A 49 8.01 -20.91 0.73
N ILE A 50 8.74 -19.85 1.06
CA ILE A 50 9.64 -19.15 0.14
C ILE A 50 11.07 -19.09 0.71
N PRO A 51 12.11 -18.89 -0.12
CA PRO A 51 13.47 -18.70 0.38
C PRO A 51 13.62 -17.46 1.26
N HIS A 52 14.49 -17.51 2.26
CA HIS A 52 14.74 -16.36 3.15
C HIS A 52 15.37 -15.18 2.40
N GLU A 53 16.15 -15.47 1.35
CA GLU A 53 16.73 -14.49 0.44
C GLU A 53 15.64 -13.70 -0.29
N ALA A 54 14.57 -14.36 -0.73
CA ALA A 54 13.44 -13.73 -1.39
C ALA A 54 12.74 -12.75 -0.44
N ALA A 55 12.45 -13.18 0.80
CA ALA A 55 11.82 -12.31 1.79
C ALA A 55 12.68 -11.08 2.12
N ARG A 56 14.00 -11.25 2.28
CA ARG A 56 14.92 -10.11 2.50
C ARG A 56 14.93 -9.15 1.30
N GLU A 57 14.86 -9.69 0.09
CA GLU A 57 14.87 -8.86 -1.10
C GLU A 57 13.56 -8.08 -1.27
N ILE A 58 12.42 -8.71 -1.02
CA ILE A 58 11.11 -8.06 -1.01
C ILE A 58 11.09 -6.94 0.05
N ASP A 59 11.61 -7.20 1.25
CA ASP A 59 11.72 -6.20 2.32
C ASP A 59 12.56 -4.97 1.91
N ARG A 60 13.70 -5.22 1.27
CA ARG A 60 14.59 -4.17 0.72
C ARG A 60 13.90 -3.36 -0.38
N ALA A 61 13.14 -4.00 -1.26
CA ALA A 61 12.49 -3.38 -2.41
C ALA A 61 11.21 -2.60 -2.05
N ALA A 62 10.46 -3.06 -1.04
CA ALA A 62 9.16 -2.54 -0.63
C ALA A 62 9.24 -1.21 0.16
N GLN A 63 9.84 -0.19 -0.44
CA GLN A 63 9.94 1.17 0.11
C GLN A 63 9.07 2.09 -0.75
N VAL A 64 8.02 2.70 -0.18
CA VAL A 64 7.04 3.48 -0.95
C VAL A 64 7.67 4.65 -1.71
N GLU A 65 8.77 5.21 -1.18
CA GLU A 65 9.52 6.30 -1.80
C GLU A 65 10.17 5.90 -3.14
N ARG A 66 10.24 4.59 -3.45
CA ARG A 66 10.72 4.07 -4.74
C ARG A 66 9.61 3.93 -5.79
N PHE A 67 8.35 4.21 -5.45
CA PHE A 67 7.20 4.03 -6.34
C PHE A 67 6.73 5.38 -6.89
N ASP A 68 6.54 5.45 -8.21
CA ASP A 68 5.85 6.58 -8.85
C ASP A 68 4.33 6.36 -8.80
N LEU A 69 3.68 7.00 -7.84
CA LEU A 69 2.22 6.90 -7.66
C LEU A 69 1.43 7.39 -8.89
N THR A 70 1.97 8.35 -9.64
CA THR A 70 1.32 8.83 -10.86
C THR A 70 1.37 7.75 -11.94
N GLN A 71 2.50 7.06 -12.06
CA GLN A 71 2.63 5.92 -12.96
C GLN A 71 1.69 4.77 -12.55
N LEU A 72 1.65 4.41 -11.26
CA LEU A 72 0.75 3.37 -10.76
C LEU A 72 -0.72 3.69 -11.07
N GLY A 73 -1.13 4.95 -10.89
CA GLY A 73 -2.49 5.40 -11.22
C GLY A 73 -2.82 5.23 -12.70
N ARG A 74 -1.88 5.54 -13.61
CA ARG A 74 -2.07 5.30 -15.06
C ARG A 74 -2.18 3.81 -15.38
N GLU A 75 -1.26 3.00 -14.87
CA GLU A 75 -1.28 1.54 -15.06
C GLU A 75 -2.54 0.87 -14.45
N SER A 76 -3.09 1.45 -13.38
CA SER A 76 -4.35 0.98 -12.79
C SER A 76 -5.54 1.18 -13.72
N LEU A 77 -5.57 2.27 -14.50
CA LEU A 77 -6.62 2.52 -15.50
C LEU A 77 -6.54 1.51 -16.65
N GLU A 78 -5.33 1.12 -17.04
CA GLU A 78 -5.09 0.14 -18.11
C GLU A 78 -5.45 -1.29 -17.68
N THR A 79 -5.13 -1.65 -16.43
CA THR A 79 -5.34 -3.00 -15.90
C THR A 79 -6.72 -3.21 -15.28
N GLY A 80 -7.42 -2.14 -14.90
CA GLY A 80 -8.67 -2.21 -14.14
C GLY A 80 -8.50 -2.68 -12.69
N HIS A 81 -7.26 -2.80 -12.20
CA HIS A 81 -6.95 -3.27 -10.85
C HIS A 81 -6.05 -2.27 -10.12
N LEU A 82 -6.46 -1.90 -8.90
CA LEU A 82 -5.74 -0.91 -8.07
C LEU A 82 -4.36 -1.44 -7.61
N LEU A 83 -4.29 -2.72 -7.24
CA LEU A 83 -3.11 -3.30 -6.61
C LEU A 83 -2.08 -3.86 -7.63
N VAL A 84 -2.55 -4.39 -8.77
CA VAL A 84 -1.70 -5.11 -9.75
C VAL A 84 -0.49 -4.28 -10.22
N PRO A 85 -0.63 -2.97 -10.54
CA PRO A 85 0.52 -2.13 -10.86
C PRO A 85 1.58 -2.11 -9.75
N THR A 86 1.15 -1.99 -8.49
CA THR A 86 2.03 -1.97 -7.31
C THR A 86 2.79 -3.29 -7.19
N ILE A 87 2.12 -4.44 -7.33
CA ILE A 87 2.74 -5.76 -7.27
C ILE A 87 3.77 -5.95 -8.38
N ARG A 88 3.44 -5.55 -9.60
CA ARG A 88 4.37 -5.61 -10.74
C ARG A 88 5.57 -4.70 -10.53
N ALA A 89 5.36 -3.49 -10.00
CA ALA A 89 6.44 -2.55 -9.70
C ALA A 89 7.36 -3.08 -8.58
N LEU A 90 6.80 -3.71 -7.54
CA LEU A 90 7.57 -4.35 -6.47
C LEU A 90 8.40 -5.52 -7.01
N ALA A 91 7.79 -6.42 -7.80
CA ALA A 91 8.49 -7.55 -8.42
C ALA A 91 9.65 -7.10 -9.32
N ARG A 92 9.45 -6.05 -10.13
CA ARG A 92 10.53 -5.47 -10.97
C ARG A 92 11.65 -4.82 -10.17
N SER A 93 11.37 -4.39 -8.94
CA SER A 93 12.35 -3.74 -8.06
C SER A 93 13.23 -4.73 -7.31
N CYS A 94 12.87 -6.01 -7.33
CA CYS A 94 13.65 -7.10 -6.76
C CYS A 94 14.80 -7.51 -7.69
N GLU A 95 15.95 -7.81 -7.12
CA GLU A 95 17.11 -8.33 -7.84
C GLU A 95 16.95 -9.80 -8.22
N GLY A 96 17.59 -10.22 -9.33
CA GLY A 96 17.58 -11.61 -9.78
C GLY A 96 16.18 -12.13 -10.09
N SER A 97 15.87 -13.35 -9.64
CA SER A 97 14.55 -13.96 -9.80
C SER A 97 13.63 -13.76 -8.59
N TRP A 98 14.09 -13.07 -7.53
CA TRP A 98 13.35 -12.97 -6.27
C TRP A 98 11.97 -12.33 -6.39
N GLY A 99 11.75 -11.51 -7.43
CA GLY A 99 10.46 -10.91 -7.75
C GLY A 99 9.33 -11.93 -8.03
N GLU A 100 9.64 -13.19 -8.35
CA GLU A 100 8.63 -14.25 -8.55
C GLU A 100 7.85 -14.61 -7.28
N TYR A 101 8.41 -14.28 -6.10
CA TYR A 101 7.82 -14.55 -4.79
C TYR A 101 6.98 -13.39 -4.24
N VAL A 102 6.94 -12.24 -4.93
CA VAL A 102 6.05 -11.14 -4.55
C VAL A 102 4.61 -11.59 -4.70
N HIS A 103 3.75 -11.30 -3.70
CA HIS A 103 2.33 -11.65 -3.72
C HIS A 103 2.06 -13.17 -3.83
N TYR A 104 2.97 -14.01 -3.33
CA TYR A 104 2.87 -15.47 -3.50
C TYR A 104 1.72 -16.07 -2.69
N GLY A 105 0.80 -16.78 -3.36
CA GLY A 105 -0.23 -17.60 -2.70
C GLY A 105 -1.39 -16.84 -2.04
N VAL A 106 -1.50 -15.52 -2.27
CA VAL A 106 -2.58 -14.66 -1.76
C VAL A 106 -3.41 -14.07 -2.91
N THR A 107 -4.55 -13.48 -2.59
CA THR A 107 -5.37 -12.72 -3.55
C THR A 107 -5.26 -11.21 -3.32
N THR A 108 -5.73 -10.44 -4.30
CA THR A 108 -5.77 -8.96 -4.23
C THR A 108 -6.49 -8.47 -2.97
N GLN A 109 -7.58 -9.13 -2.57
CA GLN A 109 -8.38 -8.70 -1.42
C GLN A 109 -7.62 -8.85 -0.09
N ASP A 110 -6.75 -9.85 0.06
CA ASP A 110 -5.96 -10.04 1.29
C ASP A 110 -5.09 -8.80 1.58
N ILE A 111 -4.50 -8.23 0.53
CA ILE A 111 -3.62 -7.06 0.64
C ILE A 111 -4.43 -5.77 0.76
N LEU A 112 -5.49 -5.61 -0.04
CA LEU A 112 -6.33 -4.41 0.00
C LEU A 112 -6.99 -4.24 1.37
N ASP A 113 -7.66 -5.28 1.88
CA ASP A 113 -8.41 -5.20 3.12
C ASP A 113 -7.48 -5.09 4.32
N THR A 114 -6.37 -5.84 4.35
CA THR A 114 -5.39 -5.74 5.45
C THR A 114 -4.73 -4.35 5.45
N GLY A 115 -4.36 -3.82 4.28
CA GLY A 115 -3.82 -2.47 4.16
C GLY A 115 -4.79 -1.39 4.63
N LEU A 116 -6.07 -1.51 4.27
CA LEU A 116 -7.12 -0.62 4.76
C LEU A 116 -7.27 -0.72 6.29
N MET A 117 -7.23 -1.93 6.87
CA MET A 117 -7.31 -2.10 8.32
C MET A 117 -6.11 -1.47 9.04
N LEU A 118 -4.92 -1.45 8.44
CA LEU A 118 -3.78 -0.70 8.99
C LEU A 118 -4.05 0.82 9.01
N GLN A 119 -4.62 1.38 7.93
CA GLN A 119 -5.02 2.80 7.90
C GLN A 119 -6.14 3.11 8.91
N VAL A 120 -7.13 2.22 9.05
CA VAL A 120 -8.20 2.35 10.04
C VAL A 120 -7.65 2.32 11.46
N LYS A 121 -6.66 1.46 11.74
CA LYS A 121 -5.98 1.40 13.03
C LYS A 121 -5.25 2.70 13.36
N GLU A 122 -4.58 3.32 12.39
CA GLU A 122 -3.97 4.65 12.55
C GLU A 122 -5.03 5.72 12.84
N ALA A 123 -6.11 5.74 12.05
CA ALA A 123 -7.22 6.67 12.22
C ALA A 123 -7.87 6.53 13.60
N TRP A 124 -8.04 5.30 14.08
CA TRP A 124 -8.56 5.01 15.42
C TRP A 124 -7.69 5.62 16.52
N GLY A 125 -6.36 5.46 16.42
CA GLY A 125 -5.41 6.08 17.35
C GLY A 125 -5.55 7.60 17.40
N HIS A 126 -5.70 8.25 16.24
CA HIS A 126 -5.94 9.69 16.16
C HIS A 126 -7.30 10.10 16.72
N ALA A 127 -8.36 9.36 16.42
CA ALA A 127 -9.71 9.66 16.91
C ALA A 127 -9.78 9.58 18.44
N LEU A 128 -9.17 8.57 19.06
CA LEU A 128 -9.10 8.46 20.53
C LEU A 128 -8.36 9.66 21.15
N GLY A 129 -7.28 10.12 20.52
CA GLY A 129 -6.53 11.29 20.99
C GLY A 129 -7.29 12.62 20.90
N LEU A 130 -8.42 12.68 20.21
CA LEU A 130 -9.30 13.86 20.16
C LEU A 130 -10.40 13.83 21.23
N LEU A 131 -10.63 12.67 21.85
CA LEU A 131 -11.66 12.49 22.89
C LEU A 131 -11.13 12.79 24.30
N HIS A 132 -9.81 12.89 24.46
CA HIS A 132 -9.11 13.19 25.72
C HIS A 132 -8.31 14.49 25.57
#